data_AF-A0A9P7YCT7-F1
#
_entry.id   AF-A0A9P7YCT7-F1
#
_cell.length_a   1.000
_cell.length_b   1.000
_cell.length_c   1.000
_cell.angle_alpha   90.00
_cell.angle_beta   90.00
_cell.angle_gamma   90.00
#
_symmetry.space_group_name_H-M   'P 1'
#
loop_
_entity.id
_entity.type
_entity.pdbx_description
1 polymer ?
#
loop_
_entity_poly.entity_id
_entity_poly.type
_entity_poly.pdbx_seq_one_letter_code
_entity_poly.pdbx_strand_id
1 'polypeptide(L)'
;MDRDWDIDSFQSSDYTKRPISIHICAYRNASNAGDEEGNPPTNHWAAFFKLEGGRSVRINMSPGYGSDGRRGKIVLSSRNYAYTQNAIKALSFPIIRSTTVQTFINLINNNGREREGCRYWIYTIISDFDAAGHIGSGSGQATWDAISYYWRHPSGSEPREVGRGVFR
;
A
#
# COMPACT_ATOMS: atom_id res chain seq x y z
N MET A 1 -6.64 -6.75 -15.34
CA MET A 1 -5.49 -6.98 -14.46
C MET A 1 -4.42 -7.56 -15.34
N ASP A 2 -3.24 -6.97 -15.32
CA ASP A 2 -2.20 -7.30 -16.28
C ASP A 2 -1.19 -8.26 -15.64
N ARG A 3 -0.13 -8.61 -16.38
CA ARG A 3 0.88 -9.60 -15.97
C ARG A 3 1.67 -9.29 -14.68
N ASP A 4 1.56 -8.07 -14.17
CA ASP A 4 2.29 -7.60 -12.98
C ASP A 4 1.46 -7.76 -11.68
N TRP A 5 0.29 -8.40 -11.77
CA TRP A 5 -0.58 -8.72 -10.62
C TRP A 5 -0.39 -10.17 -10.14
N ASP A 6 -0.21 -10.34 -8.83
CA ASP A 6 -0.38 -11.61 -8.12
C ASP A 6 -1.78 -11.65 -7.50
N ILE A 7 -2.59 -12.63 -7.88
CA ILE A 7 -3.99 -12.74 -7.46
C ILE A 7 -4.33 -14.09 -6.84
N ASP A 8 -3.33 -14.92 -6.52
CA ASP A 8 -3.55 -16.30 -6.09
C ASP A 8 -4.39 -16.39 -4.80
N SER A 9 -4.31 -15.35 -3.97
CA SER A 9 -5.07 -15.23 -2.72
C SER A 9 -6.25 -14.25 -2.82
N PHE A 10 -6.66 -13.83 -4.02
CA PHE A 10 -7.75 -12.89 -4.22
C PHE A 10 -9.06 -13.60 -4.57
N GLN A 11 -10.12 -13.29 -3.83
CA GLN A 11 -11.47 -13.76 -4.18
C GLN A 11 -12.03 -12.84 -5.27
N SER A 12 -12.27 -13.38 -6.46
CA SER A 12 -12.79 -12.58 -7.60
C SER A 12 -14.10 -11.85 -7.31
N SER A 13 -14.93 -12.40 -6.41
CA SER A 13 -16.16 -11.76 -5.94
C SER A 13 -15.93 -10.49 -5.13
N ASP A 14 -14.73 -10.26 -4.58
CA ASP A 14 -14.37 -9.02 -3.89
C ASP A 14 -14.12 -7.86 -4.87
N TYR A 15 -13.93 -8.14 -6.16
CA TYR A 15 -13.60 -7.13 -7.17
C TYR A 15 -14.71 -6.08 -7.36
N THR A 16 -15.97 -6.49 -7.24
CA THR A 16 -17.13 -5.61 -7.37
C THR A 16 -17.61 -5.04 -6.03
N LYS A 17 -16.96 -5.40 -4.92
CA LYS A 17 -17.33 -4.92 -3.60
C LYS A 17 -16.95 -3.46 -3.41
N ARG A 18 -17.72 -2.76 -2.58
CA ARG A 18 -17.52 -1.36 -2.25
C ARG A 18 -16.71 -1.27 -0.95
N PRO A 19 -15.48 -0.75 -0.97
CA PRO A 19 -14.77 -0.48 0.25
C PRO A 19 -15.38 0.73 0.98
N ILE A 20 -15.34 0.70 2.31
CA ILE A 20 -15.81 1.77 3.19
C ILE A 20 -14.67 2.68 3.67
N SER A 21 -13.44 2.15 3.72
CA SER A 21 -12.23 2.92 4.02
C SER A 21 -11.01 2.26 3.41
N ILE A 22 -9.96 3.06 3.18
CA ILE A 22 -8.63 2.58 2.85
C ILE A 22 -7.74 2.78 4.07
N HIS A 23 -7.13 1.70 4.55
CA HIS A 23 -6.09 1.77 5.58
C HIS A 23 -4.73 1.57 4.93
N ILE A 24 -3.76 2.42 5.24
CA ILE A 24 -2.35 2.15 4.93
C ILE A 24 -1.62 1.81 6.23
N CYS A 25 -0.81 0.77 6.20
CA CYS A 25 -0.15 0.24 7.39
C CYS A 25 1.34 0.06 7.17
N ALA A 26 2.14 0.62 8.07
CA ALA A 26 3.55 0.31 8.24
C ALA A 26 3.68 -0.97 9.06
N TYR A 27 4.32 -2.00 8.51
CA TYR A 27 4.60 -3.21 9.27
C TYR A 27 5.69 -2.99 10.31
N ARG A 28 5.51 -3.61 11.47
CA ARG A 28 6.52 -3.66 12.54
C ARG A 28 7.76 -4.40 12.05
N ASN A 29 8.93 -3.79 12.26
CA ASN A 29 10.23 -4.46 12.23
C ASN A 29 10.69 -4.64 13.69
N ALA A 30 10.60 -5.85 14.23
CA ALA A 30 10.81 -6.11 15.65
C ALA A 30 12.27 -5.99 16.09
N SER A 31 13.23 -6.29 15.20
CA SER A 31 14.67 -6.18 15.47
C SER A 31 15.22 -4.78 15.19
N ASN A 32 14.43 -3.91 14.54
CA ASN A 32 14.89 -2.67 13.93
C ASN A 32 16.15 -2.87 13.04
N ALA A 33 16.32 -4.07 12.47
CA ALA A 33 17.47 -4.38 11.63
C ALA A 33 17.32 -3.75 10.24
N GLY A 34 18.43 -3.26 9.71
CA GLY A 34 18.58 -2.91 8.30
C GLY A 34 18.50 -4.12 7.37
N ASP A 35 18.74 -3.91 6.09
CA ASP A 35 18.84 -5.01 5.13
C ASP A 35 20.26 -5.60 5.07
N GLU A 36 20.43 -6.66 4.28
CA GLU A 36 21.69 -7.39 4.12
C GLU A 36 22.78 -6.57 3.41
N GLU A 37 22.40 -5.48 2.73
CA GLU A 37 23.32 -4.56 2.05
C GLU A 37 23.82 -3.45 2.99
N GLY A 38 23.37 -3.44 4.25
CA GLY A 38 23.74 -2.45 5.26
C GLY A 38 22.91 -1.16 5.19
N ASN A 39 21.82 -1.13 4.41
CA ASN A 39 20.92 0.02 4.43
C ASN A 39 20.16 0.08 5.76
N PRO A 40 19.89 1.28 6.29
CA PRO A 40 19.17 1.42 7.55
C PRO A 40 17.72 0.90 7.45
N PRO A 41 17.11 0.50 8.57
CA PRO A 41 15.77 -0.08 8.57
C PRO A 41 14.73 0.89 8.01
N THR A 42 13.77 0.31 7.28
CA THR A 42 12.56 0.99 6.83
C THR A 42 11.35 0.10 7.11
N ASN A 43 10.15 0.69 7.27
CA ASN A 43 8.95 -0.12 7.33
C ASN A 43 8.49 -0.49 5.92
N HIS A 44 8.08 -1.73 5.75
CA HIS A 44 7.26 -2.13 4.61
C HIS A 44 5.84 -1.59 4.76
N TRP A 45 5.24 -1.08 3.69
CA TRP A 45 3.88 -0.51 3.70
C TRP A 45 2.94 -1.28 2.77
N ALA A 46 1.70 -1.44 3.21
CA ALA A 46 0.62 -2.02 2.41
C ALA A 46 -0.69 -1.24 2.60
N ALA A 47 -1.58 -1.33 1.62
CA ALA A 47 -2.93 -0.79 1.67
C ALA A 47 -3.96 -1.90 1.91
N PHE A 48 -5.04 -1.58 2.63
CA PHE A 48 -6.15 -2.45 2.93
C PHE A 48 -7.46 -1.72 2.63
N PHE A 49 -8.21 -2.24 1.67
CA PHE A 49 -9.51 -1.71 1.29
C PHE A 49 -10.54 -2.42 2.16
N LYS A 50 -10.92 -1.79 3.27
CA LYS A 50 -11.87 -2.35 4.23
C LYS A 50 -13.22 -2.49 3.57
N LEU A 51 -13.78 -3.68 3.63
CA LEU A 51 -15.13 -4.00 3.18
C LEU A 51 -16.09 -4.01 4.37
N GLU A 52 -17.38 -4.07 4.09
CA GLU A 52 -18.40 -4.39 5.10
C GLU A 52 -18.10 -5.74 5.78
N GLY A 53 -18.57 -5.89 7.03
CA GLY A 53 -18.33 -7.11 7.81
C GLY A 53 -16.89 -7.27 8.32
N GLY A 54 -16.05 -6.23 8.22
CA GLY A 54 -14.71 -6.23 8.82
C GLY A 54 -13.65 -7.00 8.03
N ARG A 55 -13.95 -7.39 6.77
CA ARG A 55 -12.99 -7.95 5.81
C ARG A 55 -12.20 -6.85 5.11
N SER A 56 -11.18 -7.22 4.33
CA SER A 56 -10.51 -6.27 3.43
C SER A 56 -9.93 -6.94 2.19
N VAL A 57 -9.69 -6.12 1.17
CA VAL A 57 -8.80 -6.46 0.07
C VAL A 57 -7.45 -5.79 0.34
N ARG A 58 -6.41 -6.59 0.59
CA ARG A 58 -5.03 -6.11 0.77
C ARG A 58 -4.37 -5.94 -0.59
N ILE A 59 -3.81 -4.76 -0.79
CA ILE A 59 -3.02 -4.36 -1.95
C ILE A 59 -1.60 -4.08 -1.47
N ASN A 60 -0.62 -4.77 -2.06
CA ASN A 60 0.77 -4.73 -1.62
C ASN A 60 1.72 -4.64 -2.80
N MET A 61 2.77 -3.83 -2.70
CA MET A 61 3.85 -3.82 -3.68
C MET A 61 5.04 -4.62 -3.15
N SER A 62 5.55 -5.56 -3.94
CA SER A 62 6.74 -6.35 -3.62
C SER A 62 7.87 -6.08 -4.64
N PRO A 63 9.13 -5.97 -4.20
CA PRO A 63 10.29 -5.96 -5.11
C PRO A 63 10.44 -7.28 -5.89
N GLY A 64 11.27 -7.26 -6.94
CA GLY A 64 11.90 -8.46 -7.50
C GLY A 64 11.13 -9.18 -8.60
N TYR A 65 10.35 -8.47 -9.43
CA TYR A 65 9.61 -9.07 -10.54
C TYR A 65 10.16 -8.67 -11.91
N GLY A 66 9.89 -9.52 -12.91
CA GLY A 66 10.48 -9.40 -14.25
C GLY A 66 11.86 -10.04 -14.38
N SER A 67 12.27 -10.39 -15.61
CA SER A 67 13.59 -10.98 -15.90
C SER A 67 14.77 -10.08 -15.51
N ASP A 68 14.51 -8.79 -15.29
CA ASP A 68 15.47 -7.78 -14.86
C ASP A 68 15.40 -7.47 -13.36
N GLY A 69 14.43 -8.02 -12.61
CA GLY A 69 14.26 -7.80 -11.16
C GLY A 69 13.84 -6.37 -10.75
N ARG A 70 13.72 -5.45 -11.71
CA ARG A 70 13.51 -4.00 -11.48
C ARG A 70 12.05 -3.61 -11.40
N ARG A 71 11.12 -4.52 -11.69
CA ARG A 71 9.67 -4.26 -11.65
C ARG A 71 9.08 -4.71 -10.32
N GLY A 72 8.09 -3.95 -9.86
CA GLY A 72 7.30 -4.34 -8.72
C GLY A 72 6.24 -5.36 -9.11
N LYS A 73 5.93 -6.29 -8.19
CA LYS A 73 4.73 -7.14 -8.29
C LYS A 73 3.65 -6.56 -7.38
N ILE A 74 2.47 -6.29 -7.94
CA ILE A 74 1.31 -5.88 -7.14
C ILE A 74 0.60 -7.15 -6.67
N VAL A 75 0.63 -7.40 -5.37
CA VAL A 75 -0.03 -8.55 -4.75
C VAL A 75 -1.38 -8.14 -4.20
N LEU A 76 -2.43 -8.74 -4.75
CA LEU A 76 -3.81 -8.57 -4.35
C LEU A 76 -4.26 -9.80 -3.55
N SER A 77 -4.86 -9.58 -2.38
CA SER A 77 -5.35 -10.71 -1.55
C SER A 77 -6.56 -10.34 -0.72
N SER A 78 -7.52 -11.25 -0.60
CA SER A 78 -8.67 -11.11 0.28
C SER A 78 -8.32 -11.49 1.71
N ARG A 79 -8.78 -10.72 2.69
CA ARG A 79 -8.48 -10.90 4.11
C ARG A 79 -9.75 -10.88 4.95
N ASN A 80 -9.75 -11.71 5.99
CA ASN A 80 -10.85 -11.81 6.96
C ASN A 80 -10.72 -10.80 8.12
N TYR A 81 -9.97 -9.73 7.91
CA TYR A 81 -9.73 -8.65 8.86
C TYR A 81 -9.64 -7.30 8.13
N ALA A 82 -9.92 -6.20 8.83
CA ALA A 82 -10.03 -4.87 8.23
C ALA A 82 -8.69 -4.29 7.78
N TYR A 83 -7.64 -4.53 8.57
CA TYR A 83 -6.24 -4.27 8.28
C TYR A 83 -5.36 -5.08 9.24
N THR A 84 -4.06 -5.16 9.01
CA THR A 84 -3.16 -6.00 9.80
C THR A 84 -3.02 -5.55 11.26
N GLN A 85 -3.02 -6.50 12.20
CA GLN A 85 -2.69 -6.24 13.61
C GLN A 85 -1.18 -6.08 13.85
N ASN A 86 -0.34 -6.41 12.85
CA ASN A 86 1.11 -6.21 12.93
C ASN A 86 1.55 -4.81 12.47
N ALA A 87 0.63 -3.85 12.43
CA ALA A 87 0.93 -2.47 12.09
C ALA A 87 1.58 -1.75 13.28
N ILE A 88 2.66 -1.01 13.03
CA ILE A 88 3.25 -0.06 14.00
C ILE A 88 2.78 1.38 13.79
N LYS A 89 2.34 1.69 12.56
CA LYS A 89 1.66 2.92 12.17
C LYS A 89 0.55 2.58 11.20
N ALA A 90 -0.59 3.23 11.34
CA ALA A 90 -1.67 3.15 10.36
C ALA A 90 -2.30 4.52 10.13
N LEU A 91 -2.74 4.78 8.90
CA LEU A 91 -3.65 5.87 8.56
C LEU A 91 -4.91 5.29 7.95
N SER A 92 -6.03 5.97 8.12
CA SER A 92 -7.35 5.54 7.64
C SER A 92 -8.03 6.65 6.88
N PHE A 93 -8.43 6.37 5.65
CA PHE A 93 -9.10 7.32 4.77
C PHE A 93 -10.51 6.80 4.44
N PRO A 94 -11.57 7.46 4.91
CA PRO A 94 -12.94 7.12 4.51
C PRO A 94 -13.13 7.25 3.00
N ILE A 95 -13.89 6.34 2.41
CA ILE A 95 -14.32 6.46 1.02
C ILE A 95 -15.47 7.46 0.96
N ILE A 96 -15.30 8.54 0.18
CA ILE A 96 -16.27 9.66 0.14
C ILE A 96 -17.26 9.58 -1.03
N ARG A 97 -17.07 8.62 -1.95
CA ARG A 97 -17.98 8.38 -3.07
C ARG A 97 -18.18 6.91 -3.33
N SER A 98 -19.37 6.57 -3.82
CA SER A 98 -19.72 5.21 -4.20
C SER A 98 -18.76 4.69 -5.28
N THR A 99 -17.93 3.71 -4.93
CA THR A 99 -16.87 3.15 -5.80
C THR A 99 -16.66 1.66 -5.47
N THR A 100 -15.92 0.93 -6.30
CA THR A 100 -15.59 -0.49 -6.08
C THR A 100 -14.08 -0.72 -6.00
N VAL A 101 -13.69 -1.90 -5.52
CA VAL A 101 -12.30 -2.36 -5.56
C VAL A 101 -11.75 -2.31 -6.99
N GLN A 102 -12.56 -2.74 -7.97
CA GLN A 102 -12.22 -2.64 -9.39
C GLN A 102 -11.90 -1.22 -9.84
N THR A 103 -12.63 -0.20 -9.40
CA THR A 103 -12.36 1.20 -9.78
C THR A 103 -10.96 1.64 -9.37
N PHE A 104 -10.53 1.31 -8.15
CA PHE A 104 -9.19 1.63 -7.67
C PHE A 104 -8.11 0.86 -8.44
N ILE A 105 -8.34 -0.42 -8.72
CA ILE A 105 -7.42 -1.25 -9.49
C ILE A 105 -7.27 -0.72 -10.92
N ASN A 106 -8.37 -0.30 -11.56
CA ASN A 106 -8.33 0.33 -12.87
C ASN A 106 -7.55 1.63 -12.84
N LEU A 107 -7.67 2.45 -11.79
CA LEU A 107 -6.88 3.68 -11.67
C LEU A 107 -5.38 3.39 -11.55
N ILE A 108 -5.00 2.39 -10.76
CA ILE A 108 -3.60 1.94 -10.64
C ILE A 108 -3.05 1.53 -12.02
N ASN A 109 -3.81 0.74 -12.79
CA ASN A 109 -3.38 0.28 -14.11
C ASN A 109 -3.29 1.43 -15.12
N ASN A 110 -4.31 2.28 -15.17
CA ASN A 110 -4.37 3.40 -16.12
C ASN A 110 -3.24 4.41 -15.90
N ASN A 111 -2.73 4.52 -14.67
CA ASN A 111 -1.63 5.42 -14.32
C ASN A 111 -0.24 4.75 -14.37
N GLY A 112 -0.14 3.46 -14.72
CA GLY A 112 1.15 2.75 -14.88
C GLY A 112 1.99 2.68 -13.61
N ARG A 113 1.38 2.35 -12.46
CA ARG A 113 2.03 2.41 -11.13
C ARG A 113 2.84 1.16 -10.75
N GLU A 114 3.25 0.33 -11.69
CA GLU A 114 3.97 -0.94 -11.44
C GLU A 114 5.50 -0.82 -11.22
N ARG A 115 6.06 0.40 -11.22
CA ARG A 115 7.53 0.64 -11.23
C ARG A 115 8.10 1.42 -10.04
N GLU A 116 7.48 1.32 -8.86
CA GLU A 116 7.85 2.15 -7.71
C GLU A 116 8.19 1.33 -6.45
N GLY A 117 9.16 1.82 -5.67
CA GLY A 117 9.47 1.28 -4.33
C GLY A 117 8.27 1.31 -3.38
N CYS A 118 8.13 0.34 -2.48
CA CYS A 118 6.89 0.11 -1.71
C CYS A 118 6.37 1.35 -0.93
N ARG A 119 7.25 2.15 -0.33
CA ARG A 119 6.89 3.38 0.38
C ARG A 119 6.36 4.44 -0.58
N TYR A 120 7.12 4.77 -1.61
CA TYR A 120 6.73 5.77 -2.60
C TYR A 120 5.45 5.36 -3.35
N TRP A 121 5.33 4.07 -3.66
CA TRP A 121 4.15 3.52 -4.31
C TRP A 121 2.87 3.76 -3.51
N ILE A 122 2.90 3.56 -2.18
CA ILE A 122 1.76 3.83 -1.31
C ILE A 122 1.36 5.31 -1.37
N TYR A 123 2.32 6.22 -1.31
CA TYR A 123 2.04 7.65 -1.51
C TYR A 123 1.42 7.94 -2.86
N THR A 124 1.96 7.35 -3.93
CA THR A 124 1.50 7.58 -5.29
C THR A 124 0.06 7.11 -5.48
N ILE A 125 -0.30 5.88 -5.06
CA ILE A 125 -1.67 5.39 -5.23
C ILE A 125 -2.67 6.16 -4.36
N ILE A 126 -2.29 6.56 -3.13
CA ILE A 126 -3.18 7.37 -2.29
C ILE A 126 -3.38 8.76 -2.87
N SER A 127 -2.33 9.37 -3.42
CA SER A 127 -2.42 10.66 -4.11
C SER A 127 -3.31 10.58 -5.37
N ASP A 128 -3.22 9.48 -6.12
CA ASP A 128 -4.10 9.23 -7.26
C ASP A 128 -5.57 9.09 -6.81
N PHE A 129 -5.83 8.40 -5.70
CA PHE A 129 -7.19 8.24 -5.15
C PHE A 129 -7.77 9.54 -4.62
N ASP A 130 -6.93 10.37 -3.99
CA ASP A 130 -7.25 11.73 -3.53
C ASP A 130 -7.60 12.63 -4.73
N ALA A 131 -6.72 12.69 -5.74
CA ALA A 131 -6.92 13.49 -6.95
C ALA A 131 -8.17 13.07 -7.76
N ALA A 132 -8.51 11.78 -7.76
CA ALA A 132 -9.74 11.26 -8.38
C ALA A 132 -11.01 11.48 -7.51
N GLY A 133 -10.87 12.07 -6.33
CA GLY A 133 -11.95 12.38 -5.40
C GLY A 133 -12.58 11.14 -4.74
N HIS A 134 -11.86 10.02 -4.68
CA HIS A 134 -12.36 8.80 -4.04
C HIS A 134 -12.22 8.80 -2.51
N ILE A 135 -11.26 9.56 -1.99
CA ILE A 135 -10.98 9.79 -0.58
C ILE A 135 -10.87 11.30 -0.32
N GLY A 136 -10.83 11.69 0.96
CA GLY A 136 -10.77 13.11 1.34
C GLY A 136 -9.51 13.81 0.85
N SER A 137 -9.65 15.10 0.53
CA SER A 137 -8.53 15.95 0.10
C SER A 137 -7.44 16.03 1.17
N GLY A 138 -6.17 15.97 0.75
CA GLY A 138 -5.00 15.99 1.64
C GLY A 138 -4.56 14.61 2.13
N SER A 139 -5.23 13.53 1.70
CA SER A 139 -4.83 12.15 2.01
C SER A 139 -3.45 11.82 1.44
N GLY A 140 -3.11 12.38 0.27
CA GLY A 140 -1.76 12.25 -0.31
C GLY A 140 -0.68 12.85 0.59
N GLN A 141 -0.88 14.08 1.07
CA GLN A 141 0.06 14.76 1.96
C GLN A 141 0.19 14.03 3.31
N ALA A 142 -0.94 13.65 3.92
CA ALA A 142 -0.92 12.87 5.16
C ALA A 142 -0.15 11.54 5.01
N THR A 143 -0.27 10.92 3.83
CA THR A 143 0.50 9.71 3.50
C THR A 143 1.99 10.03 3.41
N TRP A 144 2.38 11.08 2.67
CA TRP A 144 3.78 11.51 2.55
C TRP A 144 4.42 11.75 3.92
N ASP A 145 3.72 12.48 4.79
CA ASP A 145 4.18 12.80 6.14
C ASP A 145 4.41 11.54 6.98
N ALA A 146 3.64 10.47 6.75
CA ALA A 146 3.80 9.22 7.47
C ALA A 146 4.88 8.29 6.89
N ILE A 147 5.01 8.20 5.56
CA ILE A 147 5.98 7.31 4.91
C ILE A 147 7.42 7.86 4.92
N SER A 148 7.57 9.17 5.17
CA SER A 148 8.87 9.86 5.30
C SER A 148 9.58 9.59 6.63
N TYR A 149 9.01 8.70 7.45
CA TYR A 149 9.60 8.24 8.70
C TYR A 149 9.75 6.73 8.71
N TYR A 150 10.82 6.28 9.36
CA TYR A 150 10.88 4.95 9.94
C TYR A 150 10.23 4.96 11.32
N TRP A 151 9.25 4.08 11.54
CA TRP A 151 8.54 3.86 12.78
C TRP A 151 9.18 2.69 13.54
N ARG A 152 9.84 3.00 14.66
CA ARG A 152 10.69 2.09 15.44
C ARG A 152 9.86 1.24 16.40
N HIS A 153 10.24 -0.03 16.55
CA HIS A 153 9.73 -0.89 17.60
C HIS A 153 10.54 -0.72 18.90
N PRO A 154 9.91 -0.64 20.09
CA PRO A 154 8.47 -0.62 20.33
C PRO A 154 7.82 0.74 20.13
N SER A 155 8.58 1.84 20.12
CA SER A 155 8.05 3.19 19.91
C SER A 155 9.10 4.15 19.35
N GLY A 156 8.63 5.31 18.88
CA GLY A 156 9.44 6.37 18.31
C GLY A 156 9.51 6.33 16.78
N SER A 157 10.07 7.38 16.20
CA SER A 157 10.27 7.48 14.77
C SER A 157 11.51 8.30 14.45
N GLU A 158 12.03 8.14 13.24
CA GLU A 158 13.12 8.94 12.71
C GLU A 158 12.92 9.20 11.22
N PRO A 159 13.32 10.37 10.70
CA PRO A 159 13.20 10.66 9.28
C PRO A 159 13.92 9.61 8.43
N ARG A 160 13.29 9.21 7.33
CA ARG A 160 13.87 8.27 6.37
C ARG A 160 13.50 8.68 4.97
N GLU A 161 14.52 8.92 4.15
CA GLU A 161 14.33 9.29 2.75
C GLU A 161 13.46 8.24 2.02
N VAL A 162 12.55 8.75 1.21
CA VAL A 162 11.67 7.94 0.36
C VAL A 162 12.24 8.00 -1.06
N GLY A 163 12.93 6.93 -1.46
CA GLY A 163 13.43 6.79 -2.82
C GLY A 163 12.28 6.79 -3.84
N ARG A 164 12.44 7.55 -4.92
CA ARG A 164 11.52 7.56 -6.07
C ARG A 164 12.06 6.64 -7.17
N GLY A 165 11.19 5.93 -7.87
CA GLY A 165 11.56 5.08 -9.02
C GLY A 165 11.67 3.58 -8.69
N VAL A 166 12.41 2.88 -9.56
CA VAL A 166 12.48 1.41 -9.60
C VAL A 166 13.15 0.79 -8.37
N PHE A 167 12.77 -0.46 -8.08
CA PHE A 167 13.55 -1.33 -7.21
C PHE A 167 14.96 -1.47 -7.81
N ARG A 168 15.99 -1.11 -7.03
CA ARG A 168 17.40 -1.30 -7.40
C ARG A 168 17.90 -2.60 -6.81
#